data_AF-A0A5C6S074-F1
#
_entry.id   AF-A0A5C6S074-F1
#
_cell.length_a   1.000
_cell.length_b   1.000
_cell.length_c   1.000
_cell.angle_alpha   90.00
_cell.angle_beta   90.00
_cell.angle_gamma   90.00
#
_symmetry.space_group_name_H-M   'P 1'
#
loop_
_entity.id
_entity.type
_entity.pdbx_description
1 polymer ?
#
loop_
_entity_poly.entity_id
_entity_poly.type
_entity_poly.pdbx_seq_one_letter_code
_entity_poly.pdbx_strand_id
1 'polypeptide(L)'
;MTLLAGILAAGLAGAPGLPEIIAEIDRLVLSGRQMPAAFMLDVRRLPDAGDRMQALVYLRRAGLLTGSAQPLDGIVFQRAPVAAPNAAEPSNGE
;
A
#
# COMPACT_ATOMS: atom_id res chain seq x y z
N MET A 1 -14.76 13.77 -32.17
CA MET A 1 -14.32 13.89 -30.76
C MET A 1 -14.63 12.60 -30.02
N THR A 2 -13.78 11.58 -30.18
CA THR A 2 -14.01 10.23 -29.65
C THR A 2 -12.66 9.60 -29.27
N LEU A 3 -11.84 10.33 -28.52
CA LEU A 3 -10.52 9.85 -28.08
C LEU A 3 -10.33 9.87 -26.55
N LEU A 4 -11.38 10.23 -25.79
CA LEU A 4 -11.29 10.37 -24.33
C LEU A 4 -11.78 9.15 -23.55
N ALA A 5 -12.40 8.15 -24.19
CA ALA A 5 -12.98 6.99 -23.51
C ALA A 5 -12.00 5.83 -23.27
N GLY A 6 -10.80 5.87 -23.85
CA GLY A 6 -9.83 4.75 -23.79
C GLY A 6 -8.94 4.70 -22.55
N ILE A 7 -8.88 5.78 -21.76
CA ILE A 7 -7.90 5.89 -20.65
C ILE A 7 -8.46 5.34 -19.33
N LEU A 8 -9.79 5.24 -19.18
CA LEU A 8 -10.39 4.80 -17.92
C LEU A 8 -10.22 3.30 -17.63
N ALA A 9 -9.95 2.47 -18.64
CA ALA A 9 -9.80 1.02 -18.47
C ALA A 9 -8.45 0.59 -17.89
N ALA A 10 -7.42 1.44 -17.92
CA ALA A 10 -6.09 1.12 -17.39
C ALA A 10 -5.94 1.44 -15.89
N GLY A 11 -6.90 2.16 -15.29
CA GLY A 11 -6.89 2.54 -13.87
C GLY A 11 -7.39 1.45 -12.91
N LEU A 12 -7.89 0.33 -13.45
CA LEU A 12 -8.36 -0.82 -12.67
C LEU A 12 -7.26 -1.90 -12.53
N ALA A 13 -5.99 -1.53 -12.65
CA ALA A 13 -4.90 -2.42 -12.28
C ALA A 13 -4.94 -2.57 -10.75
N GLY A 14 -5.10 -3.82 -10.28
CA GLY A 14 -5.13 -4.15 -8.86
C GLY A 14 -3.94 -3.57 -8.09
N ALA A 15 -4.09 -3.45 -6.78
CA ALA A 15 -3.02 -2.99 -5.90
C ALA A 15 -1.70 -3.73 -6.24
N PRO A 16 -0.56 -3.02 -6.32
CA PRO A 16 0.70 -3.64 -6.71
C PRO A 16 1.06 -4.73 -5.71
N GLY A 17 1.53 -5.87 -6.23
CA GLY A 17 2.09 -6.93 -5.40
C GLY A 17 3.50 -6.59 -4.93
N LEU A 18 4.01 -7.39 -3.99
CA LEU A 18 5.36 -7.24 -3.47
C LEU A 18 6.43 -7.35 -4.58
N PRO A 19 6.37 -8.29 -5.55
CA PRO A 19 7.37 -8.38 -6.61
C PRO A 19 7.44 -7.11 -7.47
N GLU A 20 6.30 -6.49 -7.77
CA GLU A 20 6.22 -5.25 -8.53
C GLU A 20 6.85 -4.08 -7.75
N ILE A 21 6.61 -4.02 -6.44
CA ILE A 21 7.23 -3.02 -5.56
C ILE A 21 8.75 -3.20 -5.52
N ILE A 22 9.24 -4.44 -5.38
CA ILE A 22 10.69 -4.71 -5.38
C ILE A 22 11.32 -4.30 -6.71
N ALA A 23 10.69 -4.66 -7.83
CA ALA A 23 11.20 -4.29 -9.16
C ALA A 23 11.27 -2.77 -9.36
N GLU A 24 10.31 -2.02 -8.81
CA GLU A 24 10.33 -0.55 -8.88
C GLU A 24 11.41 0.04 -7.95
N ILE A 25 11.62 -0.54 -6.76
CA ILE A 25 12.75 -0.17 -5.89
C ILE A 25 14.07 -0.34 -6.62
N ASP A 26 14.28 -1.48 -7.28
CA ASP A 26 15.49 -1.75 -8.05
C ASP A 26 15.70 -0.72 -9.16
N ARG A 27 14.65 -0.37 -9.89
CA ARG A 27 14.71 0.69 -10.90
C ARG A 27 15.08 2.04 -10.29
N LEU A 28 14.52 2.40 -9.14
CA LEU A 28 14.85 3.64 -8.45
C LEU A 28 16.33 3.68 -8.06
N VAL A 29 16.83 2.61 -7.43
CA VAL A 29 18.23 2.45 -7.06
C VAL A 29 19.14 2.55 -8.28
N LEU A 30 18.88 1.78 -9.33
CA LEU A 30 19.70 1.74 -10.54
C LEU A 30 19.67 3.06 -11.30
N SER A 31 18.55 3.79 -11.25
CA SER A 31 18.43 5.12 -11.88
C SER A 31 19.05 6.24 -11.06
N GLY A 32 19.45 5.99 -9.80
CA GLY A 32 19.94 7.02 -8.88
C GLY A 32 18.89 8.09 -8.54
N ARG A 33 17.60 7.83 -8.83
CA ARG A 33 16.53 8.78 -8.55
C ARG A 33 16.10 8.67 -7.09
N GLN A 34 15.67 9.80 -6.54
CA GLN A 34 15.07 9.82 -5.20
C GLN A 34 13.73 9.09 -5.20
N MET A 35 13.38 8.55 -4.03
CA MET A 35 12.10 7.86 -3.82
C MET A 35 10.93 8.85 -3.97
N PRO A 36 9.92 8.56 -4.82
CA PRO A 36 8.72 9.38 -4.90
C PRO A 36 7.97 9.43 -3.56
N ALA A 37 7.43 10.60 -3.20
CA ALA A 37 6.67 10.76 -1.95
C ALA A 37 5.44 9.84 -1.86
N ALA A 38 4.83 9.53 -3.00
CA ALA A 38 3.67 8.64 -3.09
C ALA A 38 4.02 7.15 -2.93
N PHE A 39 5.29 6.75 -3.06
CA PHE A 39 5.69 5.35 -3.08
C PHE A 39 5.34 4.59 -1.78
N MET A 40 5.35 5.30 -0.65
CA MET A 40 4.92 4.74 0.63
C MET A 40 3.43 4.41 0.68
N LEU A 41 2.60 5.05 -0.16
CA LEU A 41 1.18 4.70 -0.29
C LEU A 41 1.02 3.35 -0.98
N ASP A 42 1.88 3.05 -1.97
CA ASP A 42 1.85 1.78 -2.67
C ASP A 42 2.29 0.63 -1.76
N VAL A 43 3.31 0.86 -0.93
CA VAL A 43 3.67 -0.09 0.15
C VAL A 43 2.50 -0.31 1.11
N ARG A 44 1.78 0.75 1.52
CA ARG A 44 0.60 0.61 2.39
C ARG A 44 -0.56 -0.12 1.72
N ARG A 45 -0.66 -0.13 0.40
CA ARG A 45 -1.73 -0.82 -0.34
C ARG A 45 -1.50 -2.31 -0.51
N LEU A 46 -0.31 -2.82 -0.20
CA LEU A 46 -0.07 -4.26 -0.13
C LEU A 46 -1.06 -4.91 0.84
N PRO A 47 -1.70 -6.02 0.47
CA PRO A 47 -2.74 -6.64 1.29
C PRO A 47 -2.18 -7.31 2.55
N ASP A 48 -1.01 -7.94 2.45
CA ASP A 48 -0.40 -8.72 3.53
C ASP A 48 0.56 -7.90 4.40
N ALA A 49 0.54 -8.13 5.72
CA ALA A 49 1.41 -7.42 6.67
C ALA A 49 2.89 -7.82 6.54
N GLY A 50 3.16 -9.09 6.25
CA GLY A 50 4.48 -9.60 5.94
C GLY A 50 5.06 -8.97 4.68
N ASP A 51 4.26 -8.83 3.62
CA ASP A 51 4.68 -8.15 2.39
C ASP A 51 5.02 -6.68 2.66
N ARG A 52 4.19 -5.98 3.45
CA ARG A 52 4.48 -4.60 3.88
C ARG A 52 5.80 -4.52 4.65
N MET A 53 6.03 -5.45 5.58
CA MET A 53 7.27 -5.52 6.34
C MET A 53 8.48 -5.76 5.43
N GLN A 54 8.37 -6.71 4.50
CA GLN A 54 9.44 -7.07 3.58
C GLN A 54 9.80 -5.90 2.66
N ALA A 55 8.81 -5.19 2.12
CA ALA A 55 9.03 -3.99 1.32
C ALA A 55 9.75 -2.89 2.12
N LEU A 56 9.38 -2.65 3.38
CA LEU A 56 10.05 -1.69 4.26
C LEU A 56 11.51 -2.06 4.54
N VAL A 57 11.78 -3.34 4.84
CA VAL A 57 13.15 -3.84 5.04
C VAL A 57 13.97 -3.64 3.77
N TYR A 58 13.39 -3.94 2.61
CA TYR A 58 14.08 -3.80 1.33
C TYR A 58 14.42 -2.33 1.03
N LEU A 59 13.46 -1.42 1.17
CA LEU A 59 13.67 0.02 1.04
C LEU A 59 14.77 0.57 1.97
N ARG A 60 14.81 0.08 3.21
CA ARG A 60 15.84 0.50 4.17
C ARG A 60 17.23 0.00 3.78
N ARG A 61 17.35 -1.25 3.31
CA ARG A 61 18.62 -1.81 2.82
C ARG A 61 19.09 -1.14 1.53
N ALA A 62 18.16 -0.75 0.67
CA ALA A 62 18.41 0.01 -0.55
C ALA A 62 18.85 1.47 -0.27
N GLY A 63 18.75 1.93 0.97
CA GLY A 63 19.08 3.31 1.34
C GLY A 63 18.07 4.34 0.80
N LEU A 64 16.88 3.91 0.38
CA LEU A 64 15.81 4.81 -0.09
C LEU A 64 14.93 5.34 1.05
N LEU A 65 14.96 4.66 2.19
CA LEU A 65 14.24 5.06 3.40
C LEU A 65 15.13 5.99 4.25
N THR A 66 15.43 7.18 3.72
CA THR A 66 16.24 8.20 4.38
C THR A 66 15.32 9.18 5.12
N GLY A 67 15.24 9.07 6.45
CA GLY A 67 14.38 9.93 7.25
C GLY A 67 14.33 9.54 8.72
N SER A 68 13.46 10.22 9.46
CA SER A 68 13.16 9.86 10.85
C SER A 68 12.55 8.46 10.93
N ALA A 69 12.82 7.76 12.04
CA ALA A 69 12.20 6.46 12.28
C ALA A 69 10.67 6.60 12.29
N GLN A 70 9.99 5.83 11.42
CA GLN A 70 8.53 5.79 11.42
C GLN A 70 8.03 4.59 12.24
N PRO A 71 6.91 4.77 12.98
CA PRO A 71 6.28 3.68 13.72
C PRO A 71 5.69 2.65 12.75
N LEU A 72 5.96 1.37 13.01
CA LEU A 72 5.49 0.26 12.17
C LEU A 72 3.98 0.06 12.24
N ASP A 73 3.36 0.43 13.37
CA ASP A 73 1.91 0.27 13.60
C ASP A 73 1.06 0.95 12.54
N GLY A 74 1.50 2.12 12.04
CA GLY A 74 0.77 2.89 11.02
C GLY A 74 0.95 2.39 9.59
N ILE A 75 1.80 1.38 9.35
CA ILE A 75 2.15 0.89 8.02
C ILE A 75 1.87 -0.60 7.90
N VAL A 76 2.43 -1.40 8.81
CA VAL A 76 2.35 -2.87 8.81
C VAL A 76 1.04 -3.34 9.43
N PHE A 77 0.66 -2.78 10.59
CA PHE A 77 -0.51 -3.21 11.35
C PHE A 77 -1.68 -2.27 11.16
N GLN A 78 -2.06 -2.01 9.90
CA GLN A 78 -3.25 -1.22 9.60
C GLN A 78 -4.44 -1.81 10.35
N ARG A 79 -4.94 -1.07 11.35
CA ARG A 79 -6.11 -1.45 12.11
C ARG A 79 -7.28 -1.43 11.15
N ALA A 80 -7.74 -2.59 10.72
CA ALA A 80 -8.99 -2.67 9.98
C ALA A 80 -10.07 -1.94 10.80
N PRO A 81 -10.94 -1.13 10.16
CA PRO A 81 -12.06 -0.55 10.86
C PRO A 81 -12.84 -1.69 11.51
N VAL A 82 -12.94 -1.67 12.84
CA VAL A 82 -13.74 -2.64 13.58
C VAL A 82 -15.16 -2.44 13.08
N ALA A 83 -15.70 -3.43 12.36
CA ALA A 83 -17.09 -3.41 11.93
C ALA A 83 -17.94 -3.14 13.16
N ALA A 84 -18.66 -2.03 13.16
CA ALA A 84 -19.54 -1.69 14.27
C ALA A 84 -20.48 -2.88 14.52
N PRO A 85 -20.66 -3.33 15.77
CA PRO A 85 -21.63 -4.37 16.06
C PRO A 85 -22.99 -3.90 15.54
N ASN A 86 -23.61 -4.69 14.66
CA ASN A 86 -24.93 -4.44 14.11
C ASN A 86 -25.90 -4.25 15.29
N ALA A 87 -26.26 -3.01 15.60
CA ALA A 87 -27.29 -2.70 16.59
C ALA A 87 -28.65 -2.92 15.92
N ALA A 88 -29.03 -4.18 15.70
CA ALA A 88 -30.34 -4.52 15.16
C ALA A 88 -30.72 -5.98 15.45
N GLU A 89 -31.04 -6.29 16.70
CA GLU A 89 -32.12 -7.25 16.99
C GLU A 89 -32.98 -6.68 18.12
N PRO A 90 -34.09 -5.99 17.81
CA PRO A 90 -35.14 -5.83 18.81
C PRO A 90 -35.71 -7.22 19.10
N SER A 91 -35.48 -7.67 20.34
CA SER A 91 -36.14 -8.83 20.93
C SER A 91 -37.65 -8.67 20.77
N ASN A 92 -38.24 -9.43 19.83
CA ASN A 92 -39.67 -9.56 19.71
C ASN A 92 -40.11 -10.76 20.54
N GLY A 93 -40.67 -10.47 21.72
CA GLY A 93 -41.81 -11.17 22.30
C GLY A 93 -41.61 -12.61 22.79
N GLU A 94 -41.63 -12.77 24.11
CA GLU A 94 -42.43 -13.79 24.78
C GLU A 94 -43.27 -13.13 25.88
#